data_AF-A0A1L0DCP7-F1
#
_entry.id   AF-A0A1L0DCP7-F1
#
_cell.length_a   1.000
_cell.length_b   1.000
_cell.length_c   1.000
_cell.angle_alpha   90.00
_cell.angle_beta   90.00
_cell.angle_gamma   90.00
#
_symmetry.space_group_name_H-M   'P 1'
#
loop_
_entity.id
_entity.type
_entity.pdbx_description
1 polymer ?
#
loop_
_entity_poly.entity_id
_entity_poly.type
_entity_poly.pdbx_seq_one_letter_code
_entity_poly.pdbx_strand_id
1 'polypeptide(L)'
;MPVQTLMRWKSVVTSVSRQLLALFFRKHYFLEDGGVHEVMDLNTMLAVANNILDQFPSLNDNSNWSVDKYLLQQMSFVCIIISKGEALEGSSERARQWLAISSEIKDMLAPFVLLGDCIFLSQWIIQSKLAYVLLNSMHEYAVLFESYLAAVLLCEDFVNQLRLTEQNGPDSEEFTVCARLWVIIKITECEVSILQSKAGLQNRFPSLVNTIVPDRLLISRVYNLDFTQTATDYTPFNVALIASFEFFRLFEQATLPRDVIFLYLSLYGNVHRKFQVPLNNVVNLLSGNIDMALITQHSEDLITCIISSFLLIRWLSIVQADSPHFPSLRFAYYLSTMMTMFNSFNDIDDKLCLPPGALLDTLMRGSNLFLILQVYNTLCHQAIFAAVLSCFVRPDSHMRTLDLAYVFHVVMKSLSRTVEKMRVATPFSSILVINSTIQAIDILYNMANDPNFIASSPEQFMDLLLANMPGDIAASFVNFVFGNTETFLNHLKQLWRLRDHVDAHGHEPIPITSTLILNTEFLRQFDSSYLPFAYTQDVVNEYMVVVVDGHIYI
;
A
#
# COMPACT_ATOMS: atom_id res chain seq x y z
N MET A 1 3.24 26.04 29.21
CA MET A 1 4.30 25.50 28.33
C MET A 1 5.61 26.21 28.63
N PRO A 2 6.78 25.54 28.63
CA PRO A 2 8.07 26.20 28.81
C PRO A 2 8.33 27.25 27.70
N VAL A 3 8.90 28.41 28.06
CA VAL A 3 9.12 29.53 27.12
C VAL A 3 10.02 29.13 25.94
N GLN A 4 11.05 28.30 26.17
CA GLN A 4 11.95 27.83 25.11
C GLN A 4 11.21 27.00 24.05
N THR A 5 10.30 26.12 24.47
CA THR A 5 9.45 25.32 23.57
C THR A 5 8.52 26.22 22.77
N LEU A 6 7.90 27.20 23.43
CA LEU A 6 6.99 28.16 22.79
C LEU A 6 7.72 28.99 21.72
N MET A 7 8.93 29.45 21.99
CA MET A 7 9.71 30.26 21.04
C MET A 7 10.16 29.45 19.81
N ARG A 8 10.55 28.19 20.01
CA ARG A 8 10.85 27.28 18.89
C ARG A 8 9.62 27.00 18.04
N TRP A 9 8.45 26.79 18.66
CA TRP A 9 7.21 26.60 17.90
C TRP A 9 6.83 27.88 17.16
N LYS A 10 7.00 29.05 17.78
CA LYS A 10 6.72 30.35 17.17
C LYS A 10 7.52 30.53 15.88
N SER A 11 8.82 30.25 15.87
CA SER A 11 9.64 30.41 14.66
C SER A 11 9.16 29.54 13.49
N VAL A 12 8.74 28.30 13.78
CA VAL A 12 8.19 27.37 12.77
C VAL A 12 6.80 27.82 12.32
N VAL A 13 5.91 28.19 13.24
CA VAL A 13 4.53 28.63 12.94
C VAL A 13 4.52 29.89 12.07
N THR A 14 5.42 30.85 12.35
CA THR A 14 5.51 32.08 11.54
C THR A 14 6.00 31.86 10.10
N SER A 15 6.49 30.65 9.78
CA SER A 15 6.96 30.33 8.42
C SER A 15 5.83 30.00 7.43
N VAL A 16 4.61 29.76 7.92
CA VAL A 16 3.46 29.36 7.09
C VAL A 16 2.49 30.52 6.93
N SER A 17 2.20 30.88 5.68
CA SER A 17 1.19 31.90 5.35
C SER A 17 -0.22 31.30 5.33
N ARG A 18 -1.26 32.15 5.49
CA ARG A 18 -2.66 31.70 5.33
C ARG A 18 -2.94 31.08 3.96
N GLN A 19 -2.27 31.56 2.91
CA GLN A 19 -2.40 31.02 1.55
C GLN A 19 -1.84 29.60 1.47
N LEU A 20 -0.66 29.36 2.06
CA LEU A 20 -0.06 28.02 2.13
C LEU A 20 -0.90 27.09 3.01
N LEU A 21 -1.40 27.57 4.14
CA LEU A 21 -2.28 26.79 5.01
C LEU A 21 -3.53 26.32 4.25
N ALA A 22 -4.21 27.22 3.53
CA ALA A 22 -5.37 26.87 2.73
C ALA A 22 -5.03 25.86 1.61
N LEU A 23 -3.86 26.01 0.97
CA LEU A 23 -3.37 25.06 -0.01
C LEU A 23 -3.14 23.67 0.61
N PHE A 24 -2.51 23.60 1.78
CA PHE A 24 -2.22 22.34 2.47
C PHE A 24 -3.48 21.63 2.93
N PHE A 25 -4.44 22.34 3.50
CA PHE A 25 -5.76 21.78 3.85
C PHE A 25 -6.51 21.28 2.63
N ARG A 26 -6.48 22.04 1.53
CA ARG A 26 -7.09 21.60 0.27
C ARG A 26 -6.43 20.32 -0.25
N LYS A 27 -5.10 20.26 -0.28
CA LYS A 27 -4.35 19.07 -0.69
C LYS A 27 -4.68 17.89 0.21
N HIS A 28 -4.70 18.06 1.53
CA HIS A 28 -5.08 17.02 2.47
C HIS A 28 -6.51 16.51 2.22
N TYR A 29 -7.47 17.39 1.99
CA TYR A 29 -8.85 17.00 1.69
C TYR A 29 -8.97 16.10 0.45
N PHE A 30 -8.32 16.47 -0.66
CA PHE A 30 -8.44 15.74 -1.94
C PHE A 30 -7.52 14.53 -2.05
N LEU A 31 -6.33 14.58 -1.44
CA LEU A 31 -5.31 13.54 -1.59
C LEU A 31 -5.37 12.48 -0.49
N GLU A 32 -6.11 12.70 0.60
CA GLU A 32 -6.20 11.78 1.73
C GLU A 32 -7.63 11.28 1.93
N ASP A 33 -7.99 10.23 1.19
CA ASP A 33 -9.27 9.49 1.32
C ASP A 33 -9.05 8.15 2.06
N GLY A 34 -8.15 8.12 3.05
CA GLY A 34 -7.81 6.91 3.82
C GLY A 34 -8.76 6.65 5.01
N GLY A 35 -10.02 7.09 4.93
CA GLY A 35 -10.96 7.08 6.05
C GLY A 35 -10.76 8.19 7.07
N VAL A 36 -9.84 9.13 6.81
CA VAL A 36 -9.58 10.29 7.69
C VAL A 36 -10.83 11.13 7.92
N HIS A 37 -11.58 11.39 6.85
CA HIS A 37 -12.80 12.21 6.90
C HIS A 37 -13.93 11.55 7.71
N GLU A 38 -13.86 10.24 7.95
CA GLU A 38 -14.84 9.49 8.75
C GLU A 38 -14.67 9.70 10.26
N VAL A 39 -13.49 10.16 10.68
CA VAL A 39 -13.10 10.23 12.10
C VAL A 39 -12.63 11.61 12.52
N MET A 40 -12.68 12.61 11.63
CA MET A 40 -12.13 13.95 11.86
C MET A 40 -12.99 15.05 11.24
N ASP A 41 -13.12 16.18 11.95
CA ASP A 41 -13.73 17.40 11.40
C ASP A 41 -12.65 18.40 10.95
N LEU A 42 -12.43 18.46 9.63
CA LEU A 42 -11.47 19.37 9.01
C LEU A 42 -11.85 20.85 9.14
N ASN A 43 -13.13 21.18 9.25
CA ASN A 43 -13.57 22.57 9.40
C ASN A 43 -13.13 23.12 10.75
N THR A 44 -13.31 22.32 11.80
CA THR A 44 -12.82 22.67 13.15
C THR A 44 -11.30 22.80 13.17
N MET A 45 -10.56 21.89 12.53
CA MET A 45 -9.10 22.01 12.44
C MET A 45 -8.64 23.26 11.69
N LEU A 46 -9.31 23.62 10.60
CA LEU A 46 -9.00 24.83 9.83
C LEU A 46 -9.29 26.09 10.65
N ALA A 47 -10.38 26.12 11.42
CA ALA A 47 -10.69 27.22 12.33
C ALA A 47 -9.60 27.37 13.40
N VAL A 48 -9.18 26.25 14.00
CA VAL A 48 -8.06 26.22 14.96
C VAL A 48 -6.77 26.70 14.30
N ALA A 49 -6.45 26.23 13.10
CA ALA A 49 -5.25 26.63 12.37
C ALA A 49 -5.18 28.13 12.10
N ASN A 50 -6.31 28.75 11.70
CA ASN A 50 -6.37 30.20 11.53
C ASN A 50 -6.19 30.94 12.86
N ASN A 51 -6.81 30.47 13.94
CA ASN A 51 -6.62 31.05 15.27
C ASN A 51 -5.16 30.95 15.75
N ILE A 52 -4.48 29.82 15.49
CA ILE A 52 -3.05 29.65 15.78
C ILE A 52 -2.24 30.71 15.03
N LEU A 53 -2.45 30.86 13.72
CA LEU A 53 -1.71 31.83 12.91
C LEU A 53 -1.94 33.29 13.36
N ASP A 54 -3.11 33.61 13.92
CA ASP A 54 -3.43 34.95 14.40
C ASP A 54 -2.82 35.23 15.78
N GLN A 55 -2.84 34.24 16.67
CA GLN A 55 -2.42 34.43 18.06
C GLN A 55 -0.92 34.21 18.28
N PHE A 56 -0.30 33.21 17.65
CA PHE A 56 1.12 32.87 17.87
C PHE A 56 2.11 33.99 17.59
N PRO A 57 1.98 34.79 16.52
CA PRO A 57 2.89 35.90 16.26
C PRO A 57 2.90 36.94 17.38
N SER A 58 1.76 37.11 18.07
CA SER A 58 1.56 38.09 19.15
C SER A 58 2.04 37.64 20.54
N LEU A 59 2.45 36.37 20.70
CA LEU A 59 2.97 35.84 21.96
C LEU A 59 4.37 36.41 22.25
N ASN A 60 4.55 37.05 23.41
CA ASN A 60 5.82 37.61 23.87
C ASN A 60 6.53 36.66 24.86
N ASP A 61 7.83 36.85 25.09
CA ASP A 61 8.67 36.01 25.96
C ASP A 61 8.15 35.85 27.41
N ASN A 62 7.25 36.76 27.85
CA ASN A 62 6.63 36.76 29.17
C ASN A 62 5.17 36.26 29.18
N SER A 63 4.64 35.76 28.06
CA SER A 63 3.25 35.32 27.96
C SER A 63 3.08 33.88 28.47
N ASN A 64 2.42 33.72 29.62
CA ASN A 64 1.88 32.44 30.03
C ASN A 64 0.67 32.12 29.15
N TRP A 65 0.89 31.35 28.08
CA TRP A 65 -0.19 30.89 27.22
C TRP A 65 -0.89 29.69 27.87
N SER A 66 -2.10 29.91 28.38
CA SER A 66 -2.98 28.84 28.87
C SER A 66 -3.79 28.29 27.71
N VAL A 67 -3.51 27.05 27.34
CA VAL A 67 -4.18 26.34 26.24
C VAL A 67 -4.89 25.14 26.86
N ASP A 68 -6.17 24.97 26.56
CA ASP A 68 -6.88 23.78 27.01
C ASP A 68 -6.42 22.52 26.24
N LYS A 69 -6.78 21.35 26.78
CA LYS A 69 -6.37 20.05 26.23
C LYS A 69 -6.87 19.86 24.79
N TYR A 70 -8.10 20.26 24.51
CA TYR A 70 -8.74 20.07 23.21
C TYR A 70 -8.05 20.89 22.12
N LEU A 71 -7.75 22.15 22.42
CA LEU A 71 -7.04 23.04 21.50
C LEU A 71 -5.63 22.49 21.20
N LEU A 72 -4.91 21.94 22.19
CA LEU A 72 -3.63 21.26 21.94
C LEU A 72 -3.79 20.03 21.04
N GLN A 73 -4.82 19.22 21.23
CA GLN A 73 -5.10 18.07 20.35
C GLN A 73 -5.31 18.54 18.89
N GLN A 74 -6.14 19.56 18.69
CA GLN A 74 -6.38 20.13 17.36
C GLN A 74 -5.11 20.74 16.75
N MET A 75 -4.29 21.45 17.54
CA MET A 75 -2.99 21.94 17.11
C MET A 75 -2.07 20.82 16.62
N SER A 76 -2.05 19.69 17.32
CA SER A 76 -1.25 18.53 16.94
C SER A 76 -1.64 18.00 15.55
N PHE A 77 -2.94 17.92 15.26
CA PHE A 77 -3.45 17.52 13.94
C PHE A 77 -3.12 18.54 12.84
N VAL A 78 -3.27 19.84 13.13
CA VAL A 78 -2.89 20.91 12.20
C VAL A 78 -1.42 20.81 11.81
N CYS A 79 -0.53 20.54 12.77
CA CYS A 79 0.89 20.35 12.50
C CYS A 79 1.16 19.16 11.56
N ILE A 80 0.39 18.07 11.67
CA ILE A 80 0.48 16.93 10.74
C ILE A 80 0.06 17.34 9.33
N ILE A 81 -1.06 18.06 9.18
CA ILE A 81 -1.56 18.52 7.88
C ILE A 81 -0.52 19.42 7.20
N ILE A 82 0.07 20.35 7.94
CA ILE A 82 1.13 21.23 7.43
C ILE A 82 2.37 20.40 7.05
N SER A 83 2.77 19.44 7.89
CA SER A 83 3.89 18.54 7.58
C SER A 83 3.69 17.81 6.25
N LYS A 84 2.50 17.24 6.00
CA LYS A 84 2.15 16.61 4.72
C LYS A 84 2.23 17.61 3.57
N GLY A 85 1.67 18.80 3.75
CA GLY A 85 1.69 19.88 2.77
C GLY A 85 3.11 20.27 2.37
N GLU A 86 3.99 20.53 3.34
CA GLU A 86 5.41 20.83 3.11
C GLU A 86 6.12 19.66 2.40
N ALA A 87 5.85 18.41 2.78
CA ALA A 87 6.44 17.24 2.12
C ALA A 87 6.00 17.11 0.66
N LEU A 88 4.73 17.42 0.37
CA LEU A 88 4.16 17.47 -0.98
C LEU A 88 4.72 18.60 -1.86
N GLU A 89 5.24 19.66 -1.25
CA GLU A 89 5.98 20.73 -1.94
C GLU A 89 7.49 20.41 -2.06
N GLY A 90 7.93 19.22 -1.62
CA GLY A 90 9.34 18.81 -1.64
C GLY A 90 10.19 19.37 -0.49
N SER A 91 9.59 20.04 0.50
CA SER A 91 10.27 20.65 1.66
C SER A 91 10.37 19.67 2.84
N SER A 92 11.11 18.57 2.67
CA SER A 92 11.20 17.49 3.66
C SER A 92 11.70 17.93 5.05
N GLU A 93 12.64 18.87 5.12
CA GLU A 93 13.17 19.39 6.39
C GLU A 93 12.10 20.15 7.20
N ARG A 94 11.35 21.04 6.54
CA ARG A 94 10.24 21.77 7.19
C ARG A 94 9.13 20.81 7.61
N ALA A 95 8.81 19.85 6.77
CA ALA A 95 7.85 18.81 7.07
C ALA A 95 8.24 18.00 8.32
N ARG A 96 9.52 17.64 8.49
CA ARG A 96 10.03 16.98 9.71
C ARG A 96 9.87 17.86 10.94
N GLN A 97 10.17 19.15 10.84
CA GLN A 97 10.01 20.10 11.95
C GLN A 97 8.55 20.19 12.43
N TRP A 98 7.60 20.29 11.50
CA TRP A 98 6.18 20.29 11.81
C TRP A 98 5.69 18.97 12.43
N LEU A 99 6.16 17.83 11.92
CA LEU A 99 5.84 16.52 12.49
C LEU A 99 6.40 16.35 13.90
N ALA A 100 7.61 16.84 14.15
CA ALA A 100 8.22 16.84 15.47
C ALA A 100 7.40 17.68 16.47
N ILE A 101 6.95 18.88 16.08
CA ILE A 101 6.05 19.71 16.91
C ILE A 101 4.76 18.95 17.23
N SER A 102 4.16 18.29 16.23
CA SER A 102 2.95 17.46 16.46
C SER A 102 3.18 16.37 17.50
N SER A 103 4.30 15.65 17.40
CA SER A 103 4.68 14.59 18.35
C SER A 103 4.94 15.16 19.75
N GLU A 104 5.61 16.30 19.86
CA GLU A 104 5.83 16.95 21.15
C GLU A 104 4.52 17.37 21.83
N ILE A 105 3.58 17.92 21.06
CA ILE A 105 2.23 18.23 21.58
C ILE A 105 1.55 16.96 22.07
N LYS A 106 1.57 15.87 21.28
CA LYS A 106 1.02 14.58 21.67
C LYS A 106 1.63 14.11 23.00
N ASP A 107 2.95 14.15 23.14
CA ASP A 107 3.64 13.68 24.34
C ASP A 107 3.32 14.54 25.58
N MET A 108 3.05 15.85 25.40
CA MET A 108 2.56 16.72 26.50
C MET A 108 1.15 16.36 26.98
N LEU A 109 0.36 15.66 26.16
CA LEU A 109 -1.02 15.27 26.50
C LEU A 109 -1.10 13.95 27.27
N ALA A 110 0.03 13.25 27.44
CA ALA A 110 0.14 12.04 28.26
C ALA A 110 -0.10 12.34 29.75
N PRO A 111 -0.57 11.35 30.54
CA PRO A 111 -0.81 9.94 30.18
C PRO A 111 -2.14 9.72 29.45
N PHE A 112 -2.18 8.75 28.52
CA PHE A 112 -3.38 8.40 27.75
C PHE A 112 -4.17 7.28 28.47
N VAL A 113 -4.96 7.66 29.47
CA VAL A 113 -5.70 6.68 30.31
C VAL A 113 -7.20 6.75 30.14
N LEU A 114 -7.74 7.90 29.70
CA LEU A 114 -9.17 8.08 29.47
C LEU A 114 -9.56 7.65 28.06
N LEU A 115 -10.83 7.28 27.88
CA LEU A 115 -11.38 6.91 26.56
C LEU A 115 -11.11 7.98 25.50
N GLY A 116 -11.37 9.26 25.83
CA GLY A 116 -11.11 10.38 24.94
C GLY A 116 -9.63 10.57 24.58
N ASP A 117 -8.72 10.16 25.45
CA ASP A 117 -7.28 10.23 25.19
C ASP A 117 -6.83 9.15 24.21
N CYS A 118 -7.42 7.95 24.31
CA CYS A 118 -7.18 6.87 23.35
C CYS A 118 -7.81 7.18 21.99
N ILE A 119 -9.01 7.78 21.95
CA ILE A 119 -9.63 8.27 20.71
C ILE A 119 -8.69 9.27 20.00
N PHE A 120 -8.18 10.27 20.75
CA PHE A 120 -7.20 11.22 20.23
C PHE A 120 -5.95 10.51 19.69
N LEU A 121 -5.39 9.56 20.45
CA LEU A 121 -4.17 8.86 20.07
C LEU A 121 -4.38 7.99 18.81
N SER A 122 -5.52 7.33 18.67
CA SER A 122 -5.91 6.58 17.46
C SER A 122 -6.02 7.51 16.27
N GLN A 123 -6.72 8.65 16.40
CA GLN A 123 -6.79 9.67 15.36
C GLN A 123 -5.40 10.17 14.96
N TRP A 124 -4.52 10.40 15.94
CA TRP A 124 -3.15 10.88 15.69
C TRP A 124 -2.30 9.88 14.90
N ILE A 125 -2.38 8.59 15.23
CA ILE A 125 -1.68 7.52 14.49
C ILE A 125 -2.19 7.38 13.07
N ILE A 126 -3.51 7.48 12.86
CA ILE A 126 -4.12 7.46 11.53
C ILE A 126 -3.64 8.67 10.72
N GLN A 127 -3.70 9.88 11.29
CA GLN A 127 -3.29 11.11 10.63
C GLN A 127 -1.80 11.14 10.29
N SER A 128 -0.94 10.73 11.20
CA SER A 128 0.51 10.86 11.03
C SER A 128 1.08 9.90 9.97
N LYS A 129 0.38 8.79 9.66
CA LYS A 129 0.78 7.75 8.71
C LYS A 129 1.40 8.32 7.43
N LEU A 130 0.64 9.14 6.71
CA LEU A 130 1.05 9.64 5.41
C LEU A 130 2.23 10.62 5.53
N ALA A 131 2.31 11.41 6.60
CA ALA A 131 3.46 12.28 6.83
C ALA A 131 4.76 11.46 6.99
N TYR A 132 4.72 10.40 7.80
CA TYR A 132 5.87 9.50 7.97
C TYR A 132 6.23 8.77 6.66
N VAL A 133 5.25 8.35 5.86
CA VAL A 133 5.51 7.71 4.56
C VAL A 133 6.16 8.70 3.60
N LEU A 134 5.63 9.92 3.45
CA LEU A 134 6.18 10.94 2.55
C LEU A 134 7.61 11.34 2.93
N LEU A 135 7.91 11.34 4.23
CA LEU A 135 9.24 11.63 4.77
C LEU A 135 10.16 10.41 4.83
N ASN A 136 9.73 9.27 4.29
CA ASN A 136 10.52 8.04 4.31
C ASN A 136 10.98 7.63 5.74
N SER A 137 10.10 7.81 6.73
CA SER A 137 10.33 7.51 8.15
C SER A 137 9.39 6.38 8.64
N MET A 138 9.18 5.35 7.81
CA MET A 138 8.26 4.25 8.13
C MET A 138 8.70 3.41 9.33
N HIS A 139 10.01 3.29 9.57
CA HIS A 139 10.52 2.61 10.77
C HIS A 139 10.12 3.34 12.05
N GLU A 140 10.23 4.66 12.07
CA GLU A 140 9.76 5.50 13.17
C GLU A 140 8.25 5.34 13.37
N TYR A 141 7.48 5.32 12.27
CA TYR A 141 6.04 5.06 12.33
C TYR A 141 5.71 3.71 12.95
N ALA A 142 6.46 2.65 12.61
CA ALA A 142 6.25 1.33 13.20
C ALA A 142 6.51 1.30 14.71
N VAL A 143 7.53 2.03 15.19
CA VAL A 143 7.80 2.17 16.63
C VAL A 143 6.69 2.94 17.35
N LEU A 144 6.17 3.99 16.71
CA LEU A 144 5.05 4.77 17.23
C LEU A 144 3.76 3.95 17.27
N PHE A 145 3.52 3.13 16.26
CA PHE A 145 2.38 2.23 16.20
C PHE A 145 2.43 1.18 17.31
N GLU A 146 3.62 0.61 17.58
CA GLU A 146 3.82 -0.30 18.72
C GLU A 146 3.57 0.40 20.07
N SER A 147 4.07 1.62 20.23
CA SER A 147 3.84 2.46 21.42
C SER A 147 2.34 2.79 21.60
N TYR A 148 1.64 3.04 20.50
CA TYR A 148 0.20 3.27 20.50
C TYR A 148 -0.58 2.05 20.97
N LEU A 149 -0.30 0.87 20.42
CA LEU A 149 -0.97 -0.37 20.84
C LEU A 149 -0.73 -0.64 22.33
N ALA A 150 0.49 -0.40 22.82
CA ALA A 150 0.81 -0.51 24.25
C ALA A 150 0.04 0.50 25.11
N ALA A 151 -0.14 1.74 24.64
CA ALA A 151 -0.87 2.78 25.37
C ALA A 151 -2.38 2.49 25.44
N VAL A 152 -2.99 2.09 24.32
CA VAL A 152 -4.43 1.76 24.25
C VAL A 152 -4.81 0.63 25.20
N LEU A 153 -3.90 -0.33 25.41
CA LEU A 153 -4.10 -1.42 26.37
C LEU A 153 -4.26 -0.97 27.82
N LEU A 154 -3.78 0.22 28.17
CA LEU A 154 -3.91 0.77 29.52
C LEU A 154 -5.30 1.38 29.75
N CYS A 155 -6.10 1.57 28.70
CA CYS A 155 -7.46 2.08 28.79
C CYS A 155 -8.47 0.92 28.68
N GLU A 156 -8.90 0.41 29.83
CA GLU A 156 -9.89 -0.68 29.88
C GLU A 156 -11.18 -0.32 29.16
N ASP A 157 -11.66 0.93 29.26
CA ASP A 157 -12.89 1.38 28.59
C ASP A 157 -12.80 1.23 27.07
N PHE A 158 -11.69 1.69 26.47
CA PHE A 158 -11.49 1.57 25.02
C PHE A 158 -11.44 0.10 24.60
N VAL A 159 -10.67 -0.73 25.32
CA VAL A 159 -10.56 -2.16 25.01
C VAL A 159 -11.91 -2.87 25.19
N ASN A 160 -12.71 -2.49 26.20
CA ASN A 160 -14.02 -3.07 26.45
C ASN A 160 -15.04 -2.71 25.34
N GLN A 161 -14.96 -1.52 24.73
CA GLN A 161 -15.76 -1.21 23.54
C GLN A 161 -15.42 -2.14 22.37
N LEU A 162 -14.17 -2.60 22.27
CA LEU A 162 -13.70 -3.44 21.17
C LEU A 162 -13.87 -4.95 21.42
N ARG A 163 -14.06 -5.39 22.66
CA ARG A 163 -14.21 -6.81 22.99
C ARG A 163 -15.61 -7.29 22.61
N LEU A 164 -15.68 -8.31 21.77
CA LEU A 164 -16.95 -8.94 21.36
C LEU A 164 -17.58 -9.70 22.54
N THR A 165 -18.57 -9.10 23.19
CA THR A 165 -19.51 -9.83 24.08
C THR A 165 -20.77 -10.29 23.34
N GLU A 166 -21.10 -9.66 22.21
CA GLU A 166 -22.21 -10.00 21.30
C GLU A 166 -21.73 -9.82 19.84
N GLN A 167 -22.31 -10.57 18.89
CA GLN A 167 -21.89 -10.58 17.47
C GLN A 167 -21.89 -9.20 16.78
N ASN A 168 -22.50 -8.17 17.38
CA ASN A 168 -22.63 -6.83 16.78
C ASN A 168 -22.07 -5.68 17.63
N GLY A 169 -21.63 -5.92 18.87
CA GLY A 169 -21.25 -4.86 19.81
C GLY A 169 -22.43 -3.97 20.28
N PRO A 170 -22.24 -3.15 21.34
CA PRO A 170 -23.32 -2.35 21.93
C PRO A 170 -23.85 -1.23 21.00
N ASP A 171 -25.08 -0.79 21.22
CA ASP A 171 -25.70 0.34 20.51
C ASP A 171 -25.41 1.68 21.20
N SER A 172 -24.18 2.15 21.04
CA SER A 172 -23.70 3.42 21.58
C SER A 172 -22.86 4.21 20.59
N GLU A 173 -22.81 5.52 20.79
CA GLU A 173 -21.96 6.44 20.01
C GLU A 173 -20.48 6.13 20.28
N GLU A 174 -20.12 5.83 21.53
CA GLU A 174 -18.75 5.49 21.94
C GLU A 174 -18.25 4.24 21.21
N PHE A 175 -19.08 3.20 21.11
CA PHE A 175 -18.76 2.01 20.34
C PHE A 175 -18.54 2.35 18.87
N THR A 176 -19.46 3.12 18.27
CA THR A 176 -19.37 3.49 16.86
C THR A 176 -18.07 4.24 16.55
N VAL A 177 -17.68 5.19 17.39
CA VAL A 177 -16.42 5.94 17.23
C VAL A 177 -15.21 5.02 17.39
N CYS A 178 -15.17 4.20 18.45
CA CYS A 178 -14.06 3.28 18.69
C CYS A 178 -13.93 2.24 17.56
N ALA A 179 -15.05 1.73 17.06
CA ALA A 179 -15.10 0.77 15.98
C ALA A 179 -14.61 1.35 14.65
N ARG A 180 -15.02 2.58 14.30
CA ARG A 180 -14.49 3.27 13.11
C ARG A 180 -12.97 3.42 13.19
N LEU A 181 -12.48 3.91 14.32
CA LEU A 181 -11.03 4.07 14.52
C LEU A 181 -10.30 2.73 14.43
N TRP A 182 -10.83 1.70 15.08
CA TRP A 182 -10.21 0.38 15.10
C TRP A 182 -10.17 -0.29 13.73
N VAL A 183 -11.24 -0.16 12.94
CA VAL A 183 -11.27 -0.65 11.56
C VAL A 183 -10.19 0.06 10.71
N ILE A 184 -10.05 1.38 10.80
CA ILE A 184 -9.01 2.12 10.05
C ILE A 184 -7.60 1.73 10.51
N ILE A 185 -7.41 1.48 11.81
CA ILE A 185 -6.13 0.97 12.36
C ILE A 185 -5.79 -0.41 11.78
N LYS A 186 -6.77 -1.31 11.68
CA LYS A 186 -6.60 -2.64 11.04
C LYS A 186 -6.24 -2.51 9.56
N ILE A 187 -6.89 -1.60 8.83
CA ILE A 187 -6.56 -1.33 7.42
C ILE A 187 -5.13 -0.80 7.30
N THR A 188 -4.75 0.15 8.15
CA THR A 188 -3.41 0.78 8.16
C THR A 188 -2.29 -0.26 8.34
N GLU A 189 -2.50 -1.25 9.20
CA GLU A 189 -1.56 -2.36 9.39
C GLU A 189 -1.35 -3.19 8.11
N CYS A 190 -2.40 -3.37 7.30
CA CYS A 190 -2.30 -4.02 6.00
C CYS A 190 -1.65 -3.11 4.94
N GLU A 191 -1.87 -1.81 5.00
CA GLU A 191 -1.36 -0.85 4.00
C GLU A 191 0.15 -0.62 4.12
N VAL A 192 0.69 -0.56 5.35
CA VAL A 192 2.10 -0.23 5.59
C VAL A 192 2.94 -1.51 5.73
N SER A 193 3.82 -1.77 4.74
CA SER A 193 4.62 -3.00 4.62
C SER A 193 5.37 -3.40 5.89
N ILE A 194 5.99 -2.43 6.59
CA ILE A 194 6.74 -2.69 7.83
C ILE A 194 5.86 -3.09 9.03
N LEU A 195 4.58 -2.72 9.04
CA LEU A 195 3.66 -3.16 10.10
C LEU A 195 3.26 -4.62 9.86
N GLN A 196 2.97 -4.97 8.60
CA GLN A 196 2.59 -6.33 8.22
C GLN A 196 3.74 -7.33 8.41
N SER A 197 4.97 -6.94 8.08
CA SER A 197 6.15 -7.82 8.15
C SER A 197 6.55 -8.23 9.57
N LYS A 198 6.07 -7.53 10.61
CA LYS A 198 6.30 -7.85 12.02
C LYS A 198 5.25 -8.81 12.62
N ALA A 199 4.72 -9.73 11.80
CA ALA A 199 3.73 -10.76 12.17
C ALA A 199 2.40 -10.23 12.71
N GLY A 200 1.95 -9.09 12.19
CA GLY A 200 0.80 -8.35 12.72
C GLY A 200 1.13 -7.81 14.11
N LEU A 201 1.45 -6.52 14.23
CA LEU A 201 1.83 -5.92 15.52
C LEU A 201 0.78 -6.19 16.60
N GLN A 202 -0.50 -6.33 16.22
CA GLN A 202 -1.58 -6.66 17.14
C GLN A 202 -1.50 -8.08 17.72
N ASN A 203 -0.99 -9.06 16.97
CA ASN A 203 -0.81 -10.43 17.46
C ASN A 203 0.22 -10.50 18.60
N ARG A 204 1.12 -9.52 18.67
CA ARG A 204 2.08 -9.39 19.80
C ARG A 204 1.42 -8.91 21.09
N PHE A 205 0.15 -8.48 21.04
CA PHE A 205 -0.63 -8.01 22.18
C PHE A 205 -1.84 -8.94 22.41
N PRO A 206 -1.72 -9.97 23.27
CA PRO A 206 -2.76 -10.97 23.48
C PRO A 206 -4.15 -10.40 23.82
N SER A 207 -4.17 -9.28 24.56
CA SER A 207 -5.41 -8.58 24.94
C SER A 207 -6.18 -7.96 23.78
N LEU A 208 -5.56 -7.80 22.60
CA LEU A 208 -6.16 -7.25 21.38
C LEU A 208 -6.58 -8.33 20.38
N VAL A 209 -6.20 -9.60 20.62
CA VAL A 209 -6.47 -10.71 19.69
C VAL A 209 -7.97 -10.93 19.50
N ASN A 210 -8.79 -10.75 20.54
CA ASN A 210 -10.24 -10.94 20.51
C ASN A 210 -11.03 -9.63 20.37
N THR A 211 -10.44 -8.64 19.69
CA THR A 211 -11.14 -7.37 19.38
C THR A 211 -11.92 -7.50 18.08
N ILE A 212 -12.91 -6.63 17.88
CA ILE A 212 -13.66 -6.55 16.62
C ILE A 212 -12.73 -6.51 15.40
N VAL A 213 -13.16 -7.17 14.34
CA VAL A 213 -12.50 -7.17 13.03
C VAL A 213 -13.44 -6.60 11.97
N PRO A 214 -12.93 -6.05 10.87
CA PRO A 214 -13.78 -5.57 9.79
C PRO A 214 -14.66 -6.71 9.24
N ASP A 215 -15.97 -6.65 9.47
CA ASP A 215 -16.96 -7.56 8.89
C ASP A 215 -18.09 -6.81 8.18
N ARG A 216 -18.92 -7.52 7.40
CA ARG A 216 -20.00 -6.92 6.62
C ARG A 216 -21.00 -6.16 7.49
N LEU A 217 -21.43 -6.73 8.62
CA LEU A 217 -22.39 -6.10 9.52
C LEU A 217 -21.77 -4.89 10.22
N LEU A 218 -20.55 -5.04 10.74
CA LEU A 218 -19.82 -3.96 11.38
C LEU A 218 -19.59 -2.79 10.42
N ILE A 219 -19.04 -3.04 9.23
CA ILE A 219 -18.76 -2.01 8.23
C ILE A 219 -20.06 -1.33 7.78
N SER A 220 -21.12 -2.10 7.50
CA SER A 220 -22.40 -1.53 7.08
C SER A 220 -22.98 -0.65 8.19
N ARG A 221 -22.84 -1.05 9.46
CA ARG A 221 -23.29 -0.29 10.61
C ARG A 221 -22.49 1.00 10.83
N VAL A 222 -21.16 0.92 10.84
CA VAL A 222 -20.34 2.07 11.26
C VAL A 222 -20.02 3.01 10.11
N TYR A 223 -20.03 2.57 8.85
CA TYR A 223 -19.78 3.41 7.67
C TYR A 223 -21.01 3.59 6.76
N ASN A 224 -22.17 3.04 7.12
CA ASN A 224 -23.38 3.07 6.28
C ASN A 224 -23.16 2.51 4.86
N LEU A 225 -22.24 1.54 4.72
CA LEU A 225 -21.91 0.95 3.43
C LEU A 225 -22.97 -0.06 3.02
N ASP A 226 -23.55 0.13 1.83
CA ASP A 226 -24.49 -0.81 1.24
C ASP A 226 -23.77 -1.78 0.30
N PHE A 227 -23.65 -3.03 0.75
CA PHE A 227 -23.05 -4.13 0.00
C PHE A 227 -23.94 -4.66 -1.14
N THR A 228 -25.16 -4.13 -1.30
CA THR A 228 -26.06 -4.47 -2.40
C THR A 228 -25.91 -3.54 -3.61
N GLN A 229 -25.24 -2.40 -3.45
CA GLN A 229 -24.95 -1.48 -4.55
C GLN A 229 -23.89 -2.04 -5.51
N THR A 230 -23.93 -1.59 -6.76
CA THR A 230 -22.93 -1.95 -7.77
C THR A 230 -21.60 -1.29 -7.47
N ALA A 231 -20.49 -1.98 -7.77
CA ALA A 231 -19.13 -1.52 -7.48
C ALA A 231 -18.74 -0.17 -8.14
N THR A 232 -19.55 0.33 -9.08
CA THR A 232 -19.38 1.63 -9.74
C THR A 232 -19.48 2.83 -8.81
N ASP A 233 -20.13 2.66 -7.66
CA ASP A 233 -20.41 3.77 -6.73
C ASP A 233 -19.46 3.77 -5.52
N TYR A 234 -18.48 2.86 -5.50
CA TYR A 234 -17.55 2.73 -4.39
C TYR A 234 -16.35 3.66 -4.54
N THR A 235 -16.06 4.42 -3.48
CA THR A 235 -14.80 5.15 -3.34
C THR A 235 -13.63 4.18 -3.14
N PRO A 236 -12.38 4.63 -3.36
CA PRO A 236 -11.20 3.86 -2.98
C PRO A 236 -11.20 3.41 -1.51
N PHE A 237 -11.74 4.22 -0.60
CA PHE A 237 -11.90 3.83 0.80
C PHE A 237 -12.90 2.68 0.98
N ASN A 238 -14.05 2.72 0.30
CA ASN A 238 -15.03 1.63 0.32
C ASN A 238 -14.42 0.32 -0.19
N VAL A 239 -13.62 0.42 -1.25
CA VAL A 239 -12.83 -0.69 -1.78
C VAL A 239 -11.87 -1.27 -0.74
N ALA A 240 -11.10 -0.43 -0.05
CA ALA A 240 -10.17 -0.86 0.98
C ALA A 240 -10.87 -1.53 2.17
N LEU A 241 -12.04 -1.04 2.57
CA LEU A 241 -12.89 -1.66 3.60
C LEU A 241 -13.33 -3.07 3.19
N ILE A 242 -13.82 -3.22 1.95
CA ILE A 242 -14.29 -4.50 1.43
C ILE A 242 -13.15 -5.52 1.29
N ALA A 243 -11.98 -5.08 0.82
CA ALA A 243 -10.79 -5.93 0.70
C ALA A 243 -10.30 -6.40 2.08
N SER A 244 -10.30 -5.49 3.05
CA SER A 244 -9.90 -5.80 4.43
C SER A 244 -10.84 -6.78 5.10
N PHE A 245 -12.15 -6.63 4.91
CA PHE A 245 -13.15 -7.61 5.35
C PHE A 245 -12.86 -9.02 4.84
N GLU A 246 -12.66 -9.17 3.54
CA GLU A 246 -12.42 -10.50 2.96
C GLU A 246 -11.10 -11.09 3.46
N PHE A 247 -10.08 -10.25 3.68
CA PHE A 247 -8.81 -10.67 4.26
C PHE A 247 -8.98 -11.21 5.68
N PHE A 248 -9.49 -10.40 6.63
CA PHE A 248 -9.58 -10.83 8.03
C PHE A 248 -10.50 -12.04 8.22
N ARG A 249 -11.66 -12.08 7.56
CA ARG A 249 -12.60 -13.21 7.67
C ARG A 249 -11.99 -14.54 7.22
N LEU A 250 -11.27 -14.53 6.09
CA LEU A 250 -10.81 -15.78 5.49
C LEU A 250 -9.72 -16.44 6.33
N PHE A 251 -8.79 -15.68 6.91
CA PHE A 251 -7.62 -16.26 7.59
C PHE A 251 -7.83 -16.58 9.07
N GLU A 252 -8.88 -16.08 9.72
CA GLU A 252 -9.16 -16.35 11.16
C GLU A 252 -9.31 -17.84 11.50
N GLN A 253 -9.80 -18.64 10.56
CA GLN A 253 -10.10 -20.07 10.78
C GLN A 253 -9.06 -21.00 10.15
N ALA A 254 -8.01 -20.46 9.54
CA ALA A 254 -7.00 -21.26 8.86
C ALA A 254 -6.11 -21.97 9.90
N THR A 255 -6.12 -23.31 9.89
CA THR A 255 -5.30 -24.11 10.83
C THR A 255 -4.24 -24.93 10.13
N LEU A 256 -4.46 -25.29 8.86
CA LEU A 256 -3.53 -26.09 8.06
C LEU A 256 -2.95 -25.27 6.88
N PRO A 257 -1.73 -25.59 6.40
CA PRO A 257 -1.16 -24.94 5.21
C PRO A 257 -2.09 -25.02 3.99
N ARG A 258 -2.78 -26.16 3.82
CA ARG A 258 -3.79 -26.37 2.77
C ARG A 258 -4.93 -25.35 2.84
N ASP A 259 -5.42 -25.04 4.04
CA ASP A 259 -6.48 -24.07 4.25
C ASP A 259 -5.98 -22.68 3.86
N VAL A 260 -4.77 -22.31 4.31
CA VAL A 260 -4.13 -21.04 3.93
C VAL A 260 -4.04 -20.91 2.41
N ILE A 261 -3.65 -21.98 1.71
CA ILE A 261 -3.55 -22.00 0.24
C ILE A 261 -4.90 -21.75 -0.42
N PHE A 262 -5.91 -22.51 -0.03
CA PHE A 262 -7.25 -22.35 -0.53
C PHE A 262 -7.79 -20.93 -0.31
N LEU A 263 -7.59 -20.40 0.89
CA LEU A 263 -8.12 -19.09 1.30
C LEU A 263 -7.46 -17.94 0.56
N TYR A 264 -6.13 -17.94 0.40
CA TYR A 264 -5.46 -16.87 -0.34
C TYR A 264 -5.83 -16.91 -1.83
N LEU A 265 -5.90 -18.10 -2.46
CA LEU A 265 -6.28 -18.22 -3.87
C LEU A 265 -7.75 -17.82 -4.09
N SER A 266 -8.64 -18.20 -3.18
CA SER A 266 -10.06 -17.80 -3.22
C SER A 266 -10.20 -16.27 -3.09
N LEU A 267 -9.38 -15.65 -2.23
CA LEU A 267 -9.33 -14.21 -2.07
C LEU A 267 -8.89 -13.51 -3.37
N TYR A 268 -7.92 -14.06 -4.11
CA TYR A 268 -7.50 -13.52 -5.40
C TYR A 268 -8.64 -13.51 -6.41
N GLY A 269 -9.33 -14.65 -6.56
CA GLY A 269 -10.49 -14.76 -7.45
C GLY A 269 -11.64 -13.83 -7.06
N ASN A 270 -11.88 -13.65 -5.76
CA ASN A 270 -12.93 -12.77 -5.25
C ASN A 270 -12.59 -11.28 -5.45
N VAL A 271 -11.35 -10.88 -5.17
CA VAL A 271 -10.82 -9.54 -5.45
C VAL A 271 -11.01 -9.23 -6.94
N HIS A 272 -10.51 -10.10 -7.83
CA HIS A 272 -10.64 -9.89 -9.27
C HIS A 272 -12.10 -9.74 -9.72
N ARG A 273 -13.01 -10.59 -9.22
CA ARG A 273 -14.45 -10.49 -9.53
C ARG A 273 -15.06 -9.15 -9.08
N LYS A 274 -14.68 -8.66 -7.90
CA LYS A 274 -15.21 -7.38 -7.37
C LYS A 274 -14.71 -6.18 -8.17
N PHE A 275 -13.47 -6.23 -8.66
CA PHE A 275 -12.91 -5.16 -9.50
C PHE A 275 -13.23 -5.32 -10.99
N GLN A 276 -13.98 -6.36 -11.38
CA GLN A 276 -14.29 -6.64 -12.78
C GLN A 276 -14.98 -5.47 -13.49
N VAL A 277 -15.82 -4.70 -12.79
CA VAL A 277 -16.50 -3.54 -13.38
C VAL A 277 -15.53 -2.40 -13.71
N PRO A 278 -14.72 -1.87 -12.77
CA PRO A 278 -13.63 -0.95 -13.10
C PRO A 278 -12.71 -1.46 -14.21
N LEU A 279 -12.34 -2.75 -14.16
CA LEU A 279 -11.48 -3.39 -15.17
C LEU A 279 -12.15 -3.37 -16.56
N ASN A 280 -13.44 -3.69 -16.65
CA ASN A 280 -14.20 -3.63 -17.90
C ASN A 280 -14.37 -2.19 -18.40
N ASN A 281 -14.57 -1.21 -17.51
CA ASN A 281 -14.63 0.20 -17.87
C ASN A 281 -13.34 0.64 -18.54
N VAL A 282 -12.19 0.26 -17.98
CA VAL A 282 -10.87 0.53 -18.57
C VAL A 282 -10.72 -0.14 -19.95
N VAL A 283 -11.09 -1.41 -20.09
CA VAL A 283 -11.01 -2.11 -21.39
C VAL A 283 -11.93 -1.45 -22.44
N ASN A 284 -13.14 -1.07 -22.05
CA ASN A 284 -14.09 -0.40 -22.93
C ASN A 284 -13.60 1.00 -23.33
N LEU A 285 -13.05 1.75 -22.37
CA LEU A 285 -12.41 3.05 -22.60
C LEU A 285 -11.33 2.94 -23.66
N LEU A 286 -10.41 1.98 -23.50
CA LEU A 286 -9.28 1.77 -24.41
C LEU A 286 -9.69 1.25 -25.78
N SER A 287 -10.85 0.59 -25.87
CA SER A 287 -11.40 0.10 -27.14
C SER A 287 -12.06 1.21 -27.97
N GLY A 288 -12.35 2.37 -27.37
CA GLY A 288 -12.97 3.52 -28.02
C GLY A 288 -11.99 4.63 -28.41
N ASN A 289 -12.53 5.75 -28.89
CA ASN A 289 -11.76 6.99 -29.03
C ASN A 289 -11.59 7.62 -27.64
N ILE A 290 -10.34 7.73 -27.20
CA ILE A 290 -10.01 8.30 -25.89
C ILE A 290 -9.64 9.78 -26.01
N ASP A 291 -9.93 10.55 -24.97
CA ASP A 291 -9.44 11.90 -24.75
C ASP A 291 -9.10 12.13 -23.27
N MET A 292 -8.45 13.25 -22.98
CA MET A 292 -8.01 13.58 -21.61
C MET A 292 -9.17 13.81 -20.64
N ALA A 293 -10.33 14.28 -21.11
CA ALA A 293 -11.47 14.52 -20.24
C ALA A 293 -12.05 13.18 -19.75
N LEU A 294 -12.18 12.21 -20.66
CA LEU A 294 -12.66 10.88 -20.35
C LEU A 294 -11.68 10.11 -19.45
N ILE A 295 -10.37 10.27 -19.66
CA ILE A 295 -9.34 9.70 -18.77
C ILE A 295 -9.43 10.30 -17.37
N THR A 296 -9.65 11.62 -17.27
CA THR A 296 -9.80 12.28 -15.97
C THR A 296 -11.05 11.76 -15.24
N GLN A 297 -12.13 11.47 -15.97
CA GLN A 297 -13.33 10.89 -15.40
C GLN A 297 -13.13 9.45 -14.88
N HIS A 298 -12.24 8.68 -15.50
CA HIS A 298 -11.94 7.29 -15.14
C HIS A 298 -10.58 7.09 -14.47
N SER A 299 -9.98 8.15 -13.89
CA SER A 299 -8.63 8.07 -13.33
C SER A 299 -8.54 7.11 -12.14
N GLU A 300 -9.57 7.09 -11.30
CA GLU A 300 -9.63 6.19 -10.15
C GLU A 300 -9.82 4.73 -10.58
N ASP A 301 -10.64 4.46 -11.61
CA ASP A 301 -10.80 3.11 -12.18
C ASP A 301 -9.44 2.57 -12.66
N LEU A 302 -8.70 3.38 -13.44
CA LEU A 302 -7.38 3.03 -13.98
C LEU A 302 -6.36 2.70 -12.88
N ILE A 303 -6.30 3.51 -11.83
CA ILE A 303 -5.36 3.29 -10.73
C ILE A 303 -5.80 2.11 -9.85
N THR A 304 -7.10 1.94 -9.62
CA THR A 304 -7.64 0.81 -8.86
C THR A 304 -7.28 -0.54 -9.50
N CYS A 305 -7.26 -0.62 -10.83
CA CYS A 305 -6.84 -1.82 -11.56
C CYS A 305 -5.36 -2.21 -11.30
N ILE A 306 -4.48 -1.23 -11.20
CA ILE A 306 -3.07 -1.48 -10.83
C ILE A 306 -2.98 -1.95 -9.38
N ILE A 307 -3.76 -1.35 -8.48
CA ILE A 307 -3.65 -1.61 -7.05
C ILE A 307 -4.27 -2.95 -6.67
N SER A 308 -5.36 -3.37 -7.33
CA SER A 308 -5.87 -4.73 -7.18
C SER A 308 -4.79 -5.75 -7.52
N SER A 309 -3.97 -5.47 -8.52
CA SER A 309 -2.83 -6.31 -8.89
C SER A 309 -1.71 -6.26 -7.84
N PHE A 310 -1.43 -5.08 -7.28
CA PHE A 310 -0.44 -4.88 -6.23
C PHE A 310 -0.72 -5.69 -4.95
N LEU A 311 -1.96 -5.65 -4.45
CA LEU A 311 -2.35 -6.39 -3.24
C LEU A 311 -2.00 -7.89 -3.36
N LEU A 312 -2.19 -8.43 -4.56
CA LEU A 312 -1.99 -9.83 -4.88
C LEU A 312 -0.50 -10.16 -5.14
N ILE A 313 0.29 -9.21 -5.62
CA ILE A 313 1.75 -9.35 -5.74
C ILE A 313 2.42 -9.34 -4.37
N ARG A 314 2.04 -8.40 -3.52
CA ARG A 314 2.65 -8.22 -2.20
C ARG A 314 2.56 -9.49 -1.34
N TRP A 315 1.49 -10.26 -1.49
CA TRP A 315 1.37 -11.51 -0.74
C TRP A 315 2.35 -12.59 -1.18
N LEU A 316 2.96 -12.51 -2.37
CA LEU A 316 4.09 -13.39 -2.77
C LEU A 316 5.20 -13.42 -1.70
N SER A 317 5.43 -12.27 -1.06
CA SER A 317 6.47 -12.08 -0.07
C SER A 317 6.11 -12.61 1.33
N ILE A 318 4.82 -12.86 1.59
CA ILE A 318 4.27 -13.08 2.94
C ILE A 318 3.82 -14.52 3.15
N VAL A 319 3.09 -15.10 2.18
CA VAL A 319 2.55 -16.45 2.31
C VAL A 319 3.58 -17.48 1.88
N GLN A 320 4.05 -18.28 2.84
CA GLN A 320 5.00 -19.39 2.65
C GLN A 320 4.36 -20.78 2.74
N ALA A 321 3.02 -20.86 2.68
CA ALA A 321 2.27 -22.12 2.90
C ALA A 321 2.44 -23.15 1.78
N ASP A 322 2.95 -22.76 0.61
CA ASP A 322 3.01 -23.59 -0.60
C ASP A 322 4.13 -24.65 -0.59
N SER A 323 4.74 -25.01 0.54
CA SER A 323 5.75 -26.09 0.59
C SER A 323 5.05 -27.41 0.99
N PRO A 324 5.21 -28.54 0.26
CA PRO A 324 6.26 -28.83 -0.73
C PRO A 324 5.92 -28.55 -2.23
N HIS A 325 4.65 -28.30 -2.60
CA HIS A 325 4.22 -28.26 -4.00
C HIS A 325 4.57 -26.96 -4.74
N PHE A 326 4.84 -26.99 -6.05
CA PHE A 326 5.06 -25.74 -6.79
C PHE A 326 3.75 -24.94 -6.99
N PRO A 327 3.67 -23.66 -6.59
CA PRO A 327 2.43 -22.90 -6.64
C PRO A 327 2.12 -22.35 -8.04
N SER A 328 1.84 -23.25 -8.99
CA SER A 328 1.68 -22.92 -10.41
C SER A 328 0.54 -21.92 -10.68
N LEU A 329 -0.59 -22.02 -9.99
CA LEU A 329 -1.71 -21.06 -10.13
C LEU A 329 -1.31 -19.65 -9.70
N ARG A 330 -0.57 -19.54 -8.59
CA ARG A 330 -0.05 -18.27 -8.07
C ARG A 330 0.96 -17.65 -9.02
N PHE A 331 1.87 -18.45 -9.58
CA PHE A 331 2.84 -17.97 -10.56
C PHE A 331 2.20 -17.62 -11.90
N ALA A 332 1.17 -18.32 -12.36
CA ALA A 332 0.42 -17.94 -13.56
C ALA A 332 -0.19 -16.54 -13.42
N TYR A 333 -0.78 -16.24 -12.27
CA TYR A 333 -1.27 -14.90 -11.95
C TYR A 333 -0.13 -13.87 -11.87
N TYR A 334 0.93 -14.18 -11.12
CA TYR A 334 2.04 -13.26 -10.90
C TYR A 334 2.77 -12.89 -12.20
N LEU A 335 3.09 -13.88 -13.04
CA LEU A 335 3.78 -13.68 -14.31
C LEU A 335 2.94 -12.86 -15.30
N SER A 336 1.66 -13.22 -15.48
CA SER A 336 0.76 -12.43 -16.34
C SER A 336 0.60 -11.00 -15.81
N THR A 337 0.52 -10.81 -14.49
CA THR A 337 0.47 -9.48 -13.86
C THR A 337 1.71 -8.65 -14.17
N MET A 338 2.91 -9.22 -14.02
CA MET A 338 4.15 -8.50 -14.33
C MET A 338 4.24 -8.10 -15.81
N MET A 339 3.61 -8.86 -16.70
CA MET A 339 3.53 -8.55 -18.14
C MET A 339 2.50 -7.45 -18.47
N THR A 340 1.34 -7.42 -17.80
CA THR A 340 0.20 -6.59 -18.23
C THR A 340 0.03 -5.26 -17.47
N MET A 341 0.56 -5.18 -16.26
CA MET A 341 0.22 -4.15 -15.26
C MET A 341 0.27 -2.68 -15.71
N PHE A 342 1.16 -2.33 -16.64
CA PHE A 342 1.28 -0.96 -17.17
C PHE A 342 0.88 -0.86 -18.65
N ASN A 343 0.31 -1.91 -19.25
CA ASN A 343 -0.11 -1.89 -20.66
C ASN A 343 -1.17 -0.82 -20.94
N SER A 344 -2.16 -0.66 -20.05
CA SER A 344 -3.20 0.36 -20.17
C SER A 344 -2.61 1.78 -20.17
N PHE A 345 -1.73 2.09 -19.20
CA PHE A 345 -1.04 3.38 -19.13
C PHE A 345 -0.21 3.66 -20.38
N ASN A 346 0.51 2.66 -20.85
CA ASN A 346 1.37 2.79 -21.99
C ASN A 346 0.60 2.99 -23.30
N ASP A 347 -0.53 2.31 -23.48
CA ASP A 347 -1.39 2.44 -24.65
C ASP A 347 -2.14 3.79 -24.69
N ILE A 348 -2.58 4.30 -23.54
CA ILE A 348 -3.23 5.62 -23.45
C ILE A 348 -2.29 6.72 -23.93
N ASP A 349 -1.05 6.72 -23.42
CA ASP A 349 -0.04 7.70 -23.82
C ASP A 349 0.25 7.65 -25.32
N ASP A 350 0.37 6.45 -25.90
CA ASP A 350 0.63 6.27 -27.32
C ASP A 350 -0.52 6.82 -28.17
N LYS A 351 -1.77 6.53 -27.78
CA LYS A 351 -2.97 6.98 -28.49
C LYS A 351 -3.16 8.50 -28.42
N LEU A 352 -2.78 9.12 -27.32
CA LEU A 352 -2.93 10.56 -27.10
C LEU A 352 -1.70 11.39 -27.47
N CYS A 353 -0.58 10.74 -27.80
CA CYS A 353 0.69 11.41 -28.14
C CYS A 353 1.12 12.44 -27.08
N LEU A 354 0.94 12.11 -25.80
CA LEU A 354 1.17 13.03 -24.70
C LEU A 354 2.67 13.28 -24.45
N PRO A 355 3.05 14.48 -23.95
CA PRO A 355 4.39 14.69 -23.42
C PRO A 355 4.70 13.69 -22.28
N PRO A 356 5.96 13.27 -22.13
CA PRO A 356 6.35 12.38 -21.03
C PRO A 356 5.87 12.88 -19.67
N GLY A 357 5.19 12.00 -18.94
CA GLY A 357 4.67 12.29 -17.60
C GLY A 357 3.33 13.04 -17.54
N ALA A 358 2.78 13.53 -18.67
CA ALA A 358 1.54 14.32 -18.65
C ALA A 358 0.28 13.50 -18.30
N LEU A 359 0.17 12.27 -18.80
CA LEU A 359 -0.88 11.34 -18.39
C LEU A 359 -0.78 11.04 -16.90
N LEU A 360 0.42 10.74 -16.44
CA LEU A 360 0.68 10.38 -15.07
C LEU A 360 0.35 11.54 -14.13
N ASP A 361 0.77 12.76 -14.46
CA ASP A 361 0.40 13.97 -13.72
C ASP A 361 -1.13 14.13 -13.65
N THR A 362 -1.84 13.92 -14.75
CA THR A 362 -3.31 14.03 -14.78
C THR A 362 -3.99 12.99 -13.89
N LEU A 363 -3.61 11.72 -14.05
CA LEU A 363 -4.16 10.61 -13.27
C LEU A 363 -3.86 10.77 -11.78
N MET A 364 -2.64 11.17 -11.46
CA MET A 364 -2.17 11.33 -10.08
C MET A 364 -2.76 12.59 -9.41
N ARG A 365 -3.06 13.67 -10.14
CA ARG A 365 -3.76 14.84 -9.55
C ARG A 365 -5.21 14.57 -9.20
N GLY A 366 -5.86 13.65 -9.91
CA GLY A 366 -7.26 13.28 -9.71
C GLY A 366 -7.47 12.19 -8.66
N SER A 367 -6.42 11.69 -8.01
CA SER A 367 -6.48 10.46 -7.23
C SER A 367 -5.89 10.60 -5.83
N ASN A 368 -6.31 9.72 -4.92
CA ASN A 368 -5.76 9.64 -3.56
C ASN A 368 -4.25 9.32 -3.58
N LEU A 369 -3.46 10.04 -2.79
CA LEU A 369 -2.01 9.92 -2.72
C LEU A 369 -1.52 8.56 -2.25
N PHE A 370 -2.29 7.88 -1.40
CA PHE A 370 -2.00 6.49 -1.06
C PHE A 370 -1.98 5.60 -2.30
N LEU A 371 -2.94 5.79 -3.21
CA LEU A 371 -3.01 5.01 -4.46
C LEU A 371 -1.80 5.32 -5.36
N ILE A 372 -1.43 6.60 -5.45
CA ILE A 372 -0.23 7.06 -6.18
C ILE A 372 1.02 6.35 -5.65
N LEU A 373 1.20 6.33 -4.33
CA LEU A 373 2.31 5.64 -3.67
C LEU A 373 2.32 4.13 -3.99
N GLN A 374 1.14 3.50 -4.09
CA GLN A 374 1.06 2.09 -4.49
C GLN A 374 1.44 1.85 -5.95
N VAL A 375 1.17 2.78 -6.87
CA VAL A 375 1.63 2.68 -8.26
C VAL A 375 3.16 2.66 -8.33
N TYR A 376 3.85 3.50 -7.55
CA TYR A 376 5.31 3.49 -7.44
C TYR A 376 5.85 2.18 -6.81
N ASN A 377 5.22 1.69 -5.74
CA ASN A 377 5.55 0.38 -5.16
C ASN A 377 5.42 -0.76 -6.17
N THR A 378 4.41 -0.66 -7.03
CA THR A 378 4.09 -1.66 -8.04
C THR A 378 5.14 -1.67 -9.16
N LEU A 379 5.59 -0.48 -9.58
CA LEU A 379 6.71 -0.33 -10.51
C LEU A 379 8.03 -0.89 -9.92
N CYS A 380 8.28 -0.69 -8.62
CA CYS A 380 9.40 -1.33 -7.93
C CYS A 380 9.36 -2.86 -8.02
N HIS A 381 8.20 -3.48 -7.77
CA HIS A 381 8.08 -4.94 -7.90
C HIS A 381 8.37 -5.41 -9.33
N GLN A 382 7.91 -4.68 -10.34
CA GLN A 382 8.23 -4.99 -11.75
C GLN A 382 9.73 -4.85 -12.04
N ALA A 383 10.39 -3.82 -11.51
CA ALA A 383 11.83 -3.59 -11.68
C ALA A 383 12.67 -4.69 -11.01
N ILE A 384 12.31 -5.10 -9.79
CA ILE A 384 12.95 -6.23 -9.09
C ILE A 384 12.77 -7.50 -9.89
N PHE A 385 11.54 -7.78 -10.33
CA PHE A 385 11.23 -8.97 -11.09
C PHE A 385 12.07 -9.03 -12.37
N ALA A 386 12.20 -7.93 -13.09
CA ALA A 386 13.04 -7.85 -14.29
C ALA A 386 14.53 -8.07 -13.98
N ALA A 387 15.07 -7.44 -12.93
CA ALA A 387 16.46 -7.63 -12.52
C ALA A 387 16.75 -9.06 -12.04
N VAL A 388 15.79 -9.72 -11.40
CA VAL A 388 15.90 -11.14 -11.02
C VAL A 388 15.84 -12.03 -12.25
N LEU A 389 14.88 -11.79 -13.16
CA LEU A 389 14.75 -12.56 -14.39
C LEU A 389 15.98 -12.44 -15.29
N SER A 390 16.69 -11.30 -15.31
CA SER A 390 17.92 -11.17 -16.10
C SER A 390 18.98 -12.20 -15.69
N CYS A 391 19.04 -12.57 -14.40
CA CYS A 391 19.90 -13.65 -13.91
C CYS A 391 19.43 -15.06 -14.32
N PHE A 392 18.19 -15.20 -14.79
CA PHE A 392 17.59 -16.47 -15.21
C PHE A 392 17.60 -16.66 -16.73
N VAL A 393 17.85 -15.58 -17.50
CA VAL A 393 17.96 -15.64 -18.96
C VAL A 393 19.13 -16.53 -19.35
N ARG A 394 18.86 -17.56 -20.15
CA ARG A 394 19.87 -18.46 -20.72
C ARG A 394 19.66 -18.62 -22.23
N PRO A 395 20.71 -18.99 -22.99
CA PRO A 395 20.59 -19.23 -24.43
C PRO A 395 19.54 -20.30 -24.78
N ASP A 396 19.33 -21.29 -23.91
CA ASP A 396 18.40 -22.41 -24.08
C ASP A 396 17.00 -22.15 -23.49
N SER A 397 16.70 -20.96 -22.93
CA SER A 397 15.40 -20.68 -22.30
C SER A 397 14.20 -20.96 -23.21
N HIS A 398 14.33 -20.62 -24.50
CA HIS A 398 13.31 -20.83 -25.54
C HIS A 398 12.95 -22.30 -25.79
N MET A 399 13.81 -23.24 -25.37
CA MET A 399 13.55 -24.65 -25.55
C MET A 399 12.62 -25.20 -24.47
N ARG A 400 12.43 -24.50 -23.35
CA ARG A 400 11.73 -25.00 -22.15
C ARG A 400 10.21 -24.78 -22.22
N THR A 401 9.45 -25.49 -21.39
CA THR A 401 8.00 -25.33 -21.24
C THR A 401 7.62 -23.87 -20.95
N LEU A 402 8.44 -23.22 -20.13
CA LEU A 402 8.30 -21.82 -19.78
C LEU A 402 9.57 -21.06 -20.16
N ASP A 403 9.45 -20.20 -21.17
CA ASP A 403 10.53 -19.34 -21.65
C ASP A 403 10.63 -18.08 -20.78
N LEU A 404 11.43 -18.15 -19.72
CA LEU A 404 11.69 -17.01 -18.84
C LEU A 404 12.40 -15.85 -19.56
N ALA A 405 13.12 -16.12 -20.66
CA ALA A 405 13.71 -15.05 -21.46
C ALA A 405 12.61 -14.29 -22.20
N TYR A 406 11.63 -14.96 -22.82
CA TYR A 406 10.48 -14.29 -23.41
C TYR A 406 9.77 -13.37 -22.38
N VAL A 407 9.48 -13.89 -21.18
CA VAL A 407 8.83 -13.10 -20.11
C VAL A 407 9.67 -11.88 -19.74
N PHE A 408 10.99 -12.05 -19.57
CA PHE A 408 11.92 -10.95 -19.28
C PHE A 408 11.81 -9.82 -20.31
N HIS A 409 11.83 -10.15 -21.61
CA HIS A 409 11.79 -9.15 -22.67
C HIS A 409 10.46 -8.38 -22.71
N VAL A 410 9.33 -9.07 -22.50
CA VAL A 410 8.00 -8.42 -22.42
C VAL A 410 7.97 -7.44 -21.24
N VAL A 411 8.39 -7.89 -20.06
CA VAL A 411 8.40 -7.06 -18.85
C VAL A 411 9.35 -5.88 -19.01
N MET A 412 10.56 -6.08 -19.54
CA MET A 412 11.52 -4.99 -19.76
C MET A 412 11.02 -3.93 -20.73
N LYS A 413 10.29 -4.34 -21.79
CA LYS A 413 9.64 -3.42 -22.72
C LYS A 413 8.57 -2.57 -22.04
N SER A 414 7.75 -3.16 -21.16
CA SER A 414 6.78 -2.40 -20.36
C SER A 414 7.47 -1.47 -19.34
N LEU A 415 8.48 -1.99 -18.64
CA LEU A 415 9.20 -1.28 -17.59
C LEU A 415 9.90 -0.04 -18.13
N SER A 416 10.73 -0.20 -19.18
CA SER A 416 11.48 0.91 -19.80
C SER A 416 10.59 2.09 -20.19
N ARG A 417 9.43 1.82 -20.80
CA ARG A 417 8.46 2.84 -21.20
C ARG A 417 7.85 3.57 -20.00
N THR A 418 7.57 2.83 -18.93
CA THR A 418 6.88 3.35 -17.74
C THR A 418 7.82 4.18 -16.87
N VAL A 419 9.06 3.73 -16.67
CA VAL A 419 10.07 4.41 -15.84
C VAL A 419 10.35 5.82 -16.36
N GLU A 420 10.53 5.97 -17.68
CA GLU A 420 10.84 7.28 -18.28
C GLU A 420 9.74 8.31 -18.00
N LYS A 421 8.47 7.88 -18.01
CA LYS A 421 7.31 8.73 -17.73
C LYS A 421 7.19 9.06 -16.24
N MET A 422 7.45 8.08 -15.37
CA MET A 422 7.36 8.23 -13.92
C MET A 422 8.45 9.15 -13.35
N ARG A 423 9.62 9.19 -13.99
CA ARG A 423 10.76 10.03 -13.58
C ARG A 423 10.44 11.52 -13.64
N VAL A 424 9.65 11.94 -14.63
CA VAL A 424 9.41 13.36 -14.94
C VAL A 424 8.04 13.89 -14.47
N ALA A 425 7.23 13.06 -13.81
CA ALA A 425 5.90 13.45 -13.33
C ALA A 425 6.00 14.39 -12.12
N THR A 426 5.83 15.69 -12.38
CA THR A 426 5.77 16.73 -11.34
C THR A 426 4.31 16.97 -10.91
N PRO A 427 4.03 17.27 -9.64
CA PRO A 427 4.97 17.53 -8.54
C PRO A 427 5.50 16.27 -7.83
N PHE A 428 5.02 15.07 -8.15
CA PHE A 428 5.27 13.87 -7.33
C PHE A 428 6.73 13.43 -7.28
N SER A 429 7.51 13.65 -8.34
CA SER A 429 8.94 13.32 -8.38
C SER A 429 9.81 14.10 -7.37
N SER A 430 9.30 15.20 -6.78
CA SER A 430 9.98 15.95 -5.72
C SER A 430 9.70 15.41 -4.31
N ILE A 431 8.72 14.52 -4.14
CA ILE A 431 8.40 13.89 -2.87
C ILE A 431 9.51 12.91 -2.51
N LEU A 432 10.06 13.01 -1.29
CA LEU A 432 11.25 12.28 -0.87
C LEU A 432 11.13 10.76 -1.08
N VAL A 433 10.07 10.12 -0.58
CA VAL A 433 9.89 8.66 -0.74
C VAL A 433 9.77 8.24 -2.21
N ILE A 434 9.09 9.03 -3.04
CA ILE A 434 8.94 8.76 -4.47
C ILE A 434 10.29 8.89 -5.17
N ASN A 435 11.03 9.94 -4.85
CA ASN A 435 12.37 10.17 -5.39
C ASN A 435 13.33 9.02 -5.04
N SER A 436 13.35 8.58 -3.78
CA SER A 436 14.13 7.41 -3.36
C SER A 436 13.70 6.13 -4.09
N THR A 437 12.40 5.97 -4.31
CA THR A 437 11.83 4.81 -5.03
C THR A 437 12.27 4.82 -6.50
N ILE A 438 12.25 5.97 -7.18
CA ILE A 438 12.72 6.11 -8.56
C ILE A 438 14.22 5.80 -8.66
N GLN A 439 15.04 6.26 -7.71
CA GLN A 439 16.47 5.93 -7.68
C GLN A 439 16.71 4.41 -7.54
N ALA A 440 15.95 3.74 -6.68
CA ALA A 440 16.03 2.28 -6.54
C ALA A 440 15.62 1.56 -7.83
N ILE A 441 14.57 2.03 -8.51
CA ILE A 441 14.13 1.51 -9.82
C ILE A 441 15.21 1.69 -10.87
N ASP A 442 15.88 2.86 -10.93
CA ASP A 442 16.95 3.11 -11.89
C ASP A 442 18.14 2.16 -11.69
N ILE A 443 18.50 1.87 -10.43
CA ILE A 443 19.55 0.89 -10.11
C ILE A 443 19.14 -0.51 -10.59
N LEU A 444 17.93 -0.96 -10.25
CA LEU A 444 17.40 -2.25 -10.68
C LEU A 444 17.32 -2.37 -12.21
N TYR A 445 16.87 -1.30 -12.88
CA TYR A 445 16.79 -1.24 -14.33
C TYR A 445 18.18 -1.37 -14.98
N ASN A 446 19.20 -0.71 -14.41
CA ASN A 446 20.57 -0.84 -14.88
C ASN A 446 21.13 -2.25 -14.66
N MET A 447 20.87 -2.86 -13.50
CA MET A 447 21.24 -4.24 -13.21
C MET A 447 20.56 -5.23 -14.17
N ALA A 448 19.30 -5.01 -14.52
CA ALA A 448 18.57 -5.84 -15.49
C ALA A 448 19.16 -5.77 -16.90
N ASN A 449 19.76 -4.63 -17.28
CA ASN A 449 20.39 -4.42 -18.58
C ASN A 449 21.88 -4.77 -18.63
N ASP A 450 22.54 -5.02 -17.50
CA ASP A 450 23.94 -5.40 -17.46
C ASP A 450 24.09 -6.91 -17.72
N PRO A 451 24.67 -7.34 -18.86
CA PRO A 451 24.86 -8.76 -19.15
C PRO A 451 25.85 -9.45 -18.20
N ASN A 452 26.63 -8.69 -17.44
CA ASN A 452 27.57 -9.23 -16.44
C ASN A 452 26.94 -9.38 -15.05
N PHE A 453 25.73 -8.85 -14.85
CA PHE A 453 25.04 -8.99 -13.59
C PHE A 453 24.49 -10.41 -13.44
N ILE A 454 25.16 -11.20 -12.59
CA ILE A 454 24.82 -12.60 -12.35
C ILE A 454 24.76 -12.84 -10.84
N ALA A 455 23.60 -13.30 -10.37
CA ALA A 455 23.41 -13.82 -9.02
C ALA A 455 23.02 -15.30 -9.06
N SER A 456 23.73 -16.13 -8.29
CA SER A 456 23.49 -17.57 -8.22
C SER A 456 22.44 -17.93 -7.17
N SER A 457 22.25 -17.10 -6.15
CA SER A 457 21.28 -17.31 -5.07
C SER A 457 20.52 -16.01 -4.73
N PRO A 458 19.36 -16.12 -4.06
CA PRO A 458 18.62 -14.97 -3.54
C PRO A 458 19.46 -14.07 -2.63
N GLU A 459 20.27 -14.67 -1.75
CA GLU A 459 21.15 -13.95 -0.82
C GLU A 459 22.22 -13.16 -1.59
N GLN A 460 22.85 -13.78 -2.57
CA GLN A 460 23.85 -13.11 -3.40
C GLN A 460 23.24 -11.94 -4.19
N PHE A 461 22.04 -12.12 -4.73
CA PHE A 461 21.33 -11.04 -5.42
C PHE A 461 21.08 -9.86 -4.48
N MET A 462 20.59 -10.14 -3.28
CA MET A 462 20.32 -9.11 -2.27
C MET A 462 21.61 -8.38 -1.88
N ASP A 463 22.70 -9.09 -1.63
CA ASP A 463 23.99 -8.49 -1.29
C ASP A 463 24.51 -7.58 -2.43
N LEU A 464 24.41 -8.04 -3.68
CA LEU A 464 24.81 -7.24 -4.84
C LEU A 464 23.93 -6.00 -5.01
N LEU A 465 22.61 -6.12 -4.84
CA LEU A 465 21.69 -4.98 -4.93
C LEU A 465 22.02 -3.94 -3.86
N LEU A 466 22.16 -4.37 -2.60
CA LEU A 466 22.44 -3.49 -1.47
C LEU A 466 23.83 -2.85 -1.57
N ALA A 467 24.81 -3.53 -2.17
CA ALA A 467 26.14 -2.96 -2.41
C ALA A 467 26.13 -1.86 -3.51
N ASN A 468 25.21 -1.96 -4.47
CA ASN A 468 25.07 -0.97 -5.56
C ASN A 468 24.09 0.17 -5.22
N MET A 469 23.42 0.11 -4.07
CA MET A 469 22.41 1.08 -3.66
C MET A 469 22.90 1.90 -2.45
N PRO A 470 22.79 3.24 -2.46
CA PRO A 470 23.08 4.04 -1.27
C PRO A 470 22.28 3.56 -0.06
N GLY A 471 22.89 3.54 1.13
CA GLY A 471 22.31 2.87 2.29
C GLY A 471 20.96 3.45 2.76
N ASP A 472 20.77 4.76 2.62
CA ASP A 472 19.51 5.45 2.89
C ASP A 472 18.41 5.10 1.88
N ILE A 473 18.77 5.00 0.60
CA ILE A 473 17.87 4.55 -0.48
C ILE A 473 17.51 3.07 -0.30
N ALA A 474 18.47 2.24 0.05
CA ALA A 474 18.26 0.81 0.31
C ALA A 474 17.31 0.59 1.48
N ALA A 475 17.52 1.29 2.61
CA ALA A 475 16.63 1.22 3.75
C ALA A 475 15.21 1.73 3.41
N SER A 476 15.12 2.84 2.68
CA SER A 476 13.86 3.41 2.17
C SER A 476 13.07 2.37 1.37
N PHE A 477 13.71 1.85 0.34
CA PHE A 477 13.15 0.92 -0.61
C PHE A 477 12.69 -0.38 0.06
N VAL A 478 13.55 -1.01 0.88
CA VAL A 478 13.19 -2.25 1.58
C VAL A 478 12.01 -2.02 2.53
N ASN A 479 12.02 -0.94 3.31
CA ASN A 479 10.94 -0.65 4.26
C ASN A 479 9.62 -0.31 3.57
N PHE A 480 9.67 0.40 2.44
CA PHE A 480 8.48 0.83 1.71
C PHE A 480 7.84 -0.34 0.96
N VAL A 481 8.66 -1.10 0.24
CA VAL A 481 8.19 -2.15 -0.67
C VAL A 481 7.91 -3.46 0.09
N PHE A 482 8.81 -3.87 0.99
CA PHE A 482 8.77 -5.18 1.66
C PHE A 482 8.60 -5.11 3.18
N GLY A 483 8.80 -3.94 3.79
CA GLY A 483 8.71 -3.73 5.22
C GLY A 483 9.97 -4.11 6.00
N ASN A 484 10.67 -5.18 5.61
CA ASN A 484 11.99 -5.54 6.16
C ASN A 484 12.79 -6.43 5.19
N THR A 485 14.07 -6.60 5.49
CA THR A 485 15.00 -7.40 4.68
C THR A 485 14.64 -8.88 4.61
N GLU A 486 14.05 -9.44 5.67
CA GLU A 486 13.64 -10.85 5.70
C GLU A 486 12.50 -11.13 4.71
N THR A 487 11.48 -10.27 4.70
CA THR A 487 10.34 -10.35 3.79
C THR A 487 10.80 -10.13 2.34
N PHE A 488 11.77 -9.24 2.12
CA PHE A 488 12.40 -9.07 0.82
C PHE A 488 13.14 -10.35 0.37
N LEU A 489 13.97 -10.94 1.24
CA LEU A 489 14.66 -12.19 0.94
C LEU A 489 13.69 -13.33 0.66
N ASN A 490 12.58 -13.40 1.40
CA ASN A 490 11.52 -14.40 1.16
C ASN A 490 10.87 -14.23 -0.21
N HIS A 491 10.63 -12.99 -0.66
CA HIS A 491 10.19 -12.71 -2.02
C HIS A 491 11.17 -13.26 -3.06
N LEU A 492 12.47 -12.95 -2.91
CA LEU A 492 13.51 -13.44 -3.80
C LEU A 492 13.57 -14.98 -3.82
N LYS A 493 13.47 -15.64 -2.66
CA LYS A 493 13.41 -17.11 -2.57
C LYS A 493 12.26 -17.70 -3.38
N GLN A 494 11.08 -17.07 -3.40
CA GLN A 494 9.98 -17.53 -4.25
C GLN A 494 10.32 -17.40 -5.75
N LEU A 495 10.97 -16.31 -6.17
CA LEU A 495 11.39 -16.15 -7.56
C LEU A 495 12.46 -17.16 -7.97
N TRP A 496 13.42 -17.49 -7.09
CA TRP A 496 14.37 -18.58 -7.35
C TRP A 496 13.67 -19.93 -7.42
N ARG A 497 12.64 -20.18 -6.59
CA ARG A 497 11.83 -21.40 -6.68
C ARG A 497 11.18 -21.56 -8.06
N LEU A 498 10.73 -20.46 -8.69
CA LEU A 498 10.25 -20.49 -10.07
C LEU A 498 11.34 -20.94 -11.04
N ARG A 499 12.53 -20.35 -10.98
CA ARG A 499 13.67 -20.74 -11.83
C ARG A 499 14.02 -22.21 -11.66
N ASP A 500 14.20 -22.65 -10.42
CA ASP A 500 14.61 -24.02 -10.11
C ASP A 500 13.55 -25.04 -10.56
N HIS A 501 12.26 -24.68 -10.45
CA HIS A 501 11.18 -25.54 -10.94
C HIS A 501 11.14 -25.63 -12.47
N VAL A 502 11.30 -24.51 -13.18
CA VAL A 502 11.40 -24.47 -14.65
C VAL A 502 12.64 -25.23 -15.13
N ASP A 503 13.76 -25.12 -14.40
CA ASP A 503 14.98 -25.88 -14.64
C ASP A 503 14.77 -27.38 -14.50
N ALA A 504 14.11 -27.81 -13.42
CA ALA A 504 13.85 -29.22 -13.16
C ALA A 504 12.87 -29.86 -14.15
N HIS A 505 11.83 -29.12 -14.58
CA HIS A 505 10.77 -29.67 -15.46
C HIS A 505 11.17 -29.67 -16.94
N GLY A 506 12.08 -28.79 -17.37
CA GLY A 506 12.57 -28.76 -18.75
C GLY A 506 11.44 -28.52 -19.77
N HIS A 507 10.97 -29.61 -20.40
CA HIS A 507 9.89 -29.62 -21.41
C HIS A 507 8.57 -30.21 -20.90
N GLU A 508 8.53 -30.66 -19.64
CA GLU A 508 7.32 -31.25 -19.06
C GLU A 508 6.26 -30.17 -18.76
N PRO A 509 4.96 -30.49 -18.89
CA PRO A 509 3.89 -29.57 -18.55
C PRO A 509 3.91 -29.19 -17.05
N ILE A 510 3.68 -27.91 -16.75
CA ILE A 510 3.48 -27.44 -15.38
C ILE A 510 1.96 -27.28 -15.16
N PRO A 511 1.28 -28.23 -14.51
CA PRO A 511 -0.19 -28.21 -14.39
C PRO A 511 -0.66 -27.12 -13.44
N ILE A 512 -1.75 -26.46 -13.81
CA ILE A 512 -2.57 -25.61 -12.92
C ILE A 512 -3.86 -26.36 -12.60
N THR A 513 -4.52 -26.88 -13.64
CA THR A 513 -5.66 -27.78 -13.51
C THR A 513 -5.47 -28.98 -14.43
N SER A 514 -6.48 -29.85 -14.58
CA SER A 514 -6.40 -30.96 -15.54
C SER A 514 -6.27 -30.50 -16.99
N THR A 515 -6.74 -29.29 -17.31
CA THR A 515 -6.73 -28.71 -18.66
C THR A 515 -5.84 -27.48 -18.78
N LEU A 516 -5.66 -26.72 -17.70
CA LEU A 516 -4.89 -25.49 -17.70
C LEU A 516 -3.44 -25.77 -17.31
N ILE A 517 -2.50 -25.34 -18.16
CA ILE A 517 -1.07 -25.60 -18.01
C ILE A 517 -0.33 -24.27 -18.07
N LEU A 518 0.58 -24.05 -17.12
CA LEU A 518 1.50 -22.92 -17.15
C LEU A 518 2.61 -23.21 -18.17
N ASN A 519 2.57 -22.51 -19.30
CA ASN A 519 3.60 -22.57 -20.32
C ASN A 519 3.71 -21.23 -21.07
N THR A 520 4.69 -21.11 -21.97
CA THR A 520 4.91 -19.89 -22.76
C THR A 520 3.68 -19.51 -23.60
N GLU A 521 2.95 -20.49 -24.13
CA GLU A 521 1.77 -20.25 -24.97
C GLU A 521 0.59 -19.67 -24.17
N PHE A 522 0.39 -20.14 -22.94
CA PHE A 522 -0.53 -19.52 -22.00
C PHE A 522 -0.16 -18.06 -21.73
N LEU A 523 1.13 -17.76 -21.51
CA LEU A 523 1.56 -16.39 -21.21
C LEU A 523 1.49 -15.43 -22.39
N ARG A 524 1.65 -15.91 -23.63
CA ARG A 524 1.55 -15.07 -24.84
C ARG A 524 0.19 -14.38 -25.00
N GLN A 525 -0.86 -14.93 -24.41
CA GLN A 525 -2.20 -14.32 -24.40
C GLN A 525 -2.23 -12.98 -23.64
N PHE A 526 -1.22 -12.73 -22.80
CA PHE A 526 -1.14 -11.56 -21.93
C PHE A 526 -0.12 -10.51 -22.39
N ASP A 527 0.58 -10.70 -23.53
CA ASP A 527 1.58 -9.73 -24.02
C ASP A 527 0.98 -8.32 -24.21
N SER A 528 -0.17 -8.25 -24.89
CA SER A 528 -0.90 -7.01 -25.17
C SER A 528 -2.17 -6.85 -24.34
N SER A 529 -2.45 -7.76 -23.40
CA SER A 529 -3.65 -7.68 -22.57
C SER A 529 -3.54 -6.51 -21.59
N TYR A 530 -4.66 -5.84 -21.32
CA TYR A 530 -4.74 -4.84 -20.25
C TYR A 530 -4.94 -5.48 -18.87
N LEU A 531 -5.37 -6.74 -18.84
CA LEU A 531 -5.72 -7.47 -17.63
C LEU A 531 -4.86 -8.74 -17.47
N PRO A 532 -4.43 -9.07 -16.25
CA PRO A 532 -3.71 -10.30 -15.98
C PRO A 532 -4.64 -11.52 -16.08
N PHE A 533 -4.06 -12.70 -15.90
CA PHE A 533 -4.83 -13.93 -15.77
C PHE A 533 -5.85 -13.83 -14.63
N ALA A 534 -7.11 -14.12 -14.93
CA ALA A 534 -8.20 -14.14 -14.00
C ALA A 534 -8.72 -15.57 -13.83
N TYR A 535 -9.05 -15.97 -12.60
CA TYR A 535 -9.58 -17.30 -12.33
C TYR A 535 -10.73 -17.30 -11.34
N THR A 536 -11.58 -18.34 -11.45
CA THR A 536 -12.78 -18.52 -10.64
C THR A 536 -12.52 -19.44 -9.45
N GLN A 537 -13.52 -19.55 -8.56
CA GLN A 537 -13.47 -20.50 -7.45
C GLN A 537 -13.34 -21.95 -7.95
N ASP A 538 -13.90 -22.28 -9.12
CA ASP A 538 -13.80 -23.62 -9.69
C ASP A 538 -12.36 -23.98 -10.06
N VAL A 539 -11.62 -23.03 -10.62
CA VAL A 539 -10.18 -23.20 -10.89
C VAL A 539 -9.41 -23.43 -9.61
N VAL A 540 -9.74 -22.69 -8.53
CA VAL A 540 -9.11 -22.90 -7.21
C VAL A 540 -9.43 -24.29 -6.69
N ASN A 541 -10.70 -24.71 -6.72
CA ASN A 541 -11.12 -26.04 -6.26
C ASN A 541 -10.40 -27.16 -7.01
N GLU A 542 -10.30 -27.04 -8.33
CA GLU A 542 -9.61 -28.04 -9.16
C GLU A 542 -8.10 -28.03 -8.92
N TYR A 543 -7.48 -26.86 -8.80
CA TYR A 543 -6.06 -26.72 -8.44
C TYR A 543 -5.73 -27.39 -7.10
N MET A 544 -6.61 -27.25 -6.09
CA MET A 544 -6.44 -27.93 -4.81
C MET A 544 -6.40 -29.45 -4.98
N VAL A 545 -7.25 -30.02 -5.85
CA VAL A 545 -7.27 -31.47 -6.08
C VAL A 545 -6.07 -31.93 -6.90
N VAL A 546 -5.77 -31.25 -8.01
CA VAL A 546 -4.77 -31.68 -9.00
C VAL A 546 -3.35 -31.45 -8.51
N VAL A 547 -3.07 -30.29 -7.91
CA VAL A 547 -1.72 -29.87 -7.54
C VAL A 547 -1.49 -30.04 -6.05
N VAL A 548 -2.37 -29.49 -5.20
CA VAL A 548 -2.12 -29.49 -3.74
C VAL A 548 -2.28 -30.88 -3.13
N ASP A 549 -3.40 -31.53 -3.40
CA ASP A 549 -3.76 -32.84 -2.85
C ASP A 549 -3.15 -33.99 -3.68
N GLY A 550 -2.96 -33.79 -4.99
CA GLY A 550 -2.34 -34.76 -5.88
C GLY A 550 -0.90 -35.15 -5.49
N HIS A 551 -0.18 -34.27 -4.80
CA HIS A 551 1.16 -34.55 -4.25
C HIS A 551 1.14 -35.32 -2.90
N ILE A 552 -0.03 -35.53 -2.28
CA ILE A 552 -0.15 -36.30 -1.01
C ILE A 552 -0.15 -37.82 -1.28
N TYR A 553 -0.31 -38.25 -2.54
CA TYR A 553 -0.49 -39.65 -2.94
C TYR A 553 0.62 -40.23 -3.84
N ILE A 554 1.81 -39.63 -3.88
CA ILE A 554 3.00 -40.18 -4.58
C ILE A 554 4.07 -40.58 -3.57
#